data_AF-A0A815VVZ8-F1
#
_entry.id   AF-A0A815VVZ8-F1
#
_cell.length_a   1.000
_cell.length_b   1.000
_cell.length_c   1.000
_cell.angle_alpha   90.00
_cell.angle_beta   90.00
_cell.angle_gamma   90.00
#
_symmetry.space_group_name_H-M   'P 1'
#
loop_
_entity.id
_entity.type
_entity.pdbx_description
1 polymer ?
#
loop_
_entity_poly.entity_id
_entity_poly.type
_entity_poly.pdbx_seq_one_letter_code
_entity_poly.pdbx_strand_id
1 'polypeptide(L)'
;SSREIHDDEGFLIQHFAGGGVYTTAQFIEKNNDALHASLLILIQECKNNFIKNLFPKLPELEQAAGKLNFIFVGSKFRSQLTDLMNKLRSGF
;
A
#
# COMPACT_ATOMS: atom_id res chain seq x y z
N SER A 1 -5.70 -14.57 29.22
CA SER A 1 -6.78 -13.57 29.15
C SER A 1 -7.26 -13.47 27.72
N SER A 2 -8.37 -14.11 27.38
CA SER A 2 -9.02 -13.91 26.07
C SER A 2 -9.38 -12.44 25.98
N ARG A 3 -8.81 -11.73 25.00
CA ARG A 3 -9.37 -10.44 24.61
C ARG A 3 -10.69 -10.77 23.93
N GLU A 4 -11.79 -10.53 24.63
CA GLU A 4 -13.11 -10.47 23.99
C GLU A 4 -13.05 -9.32 22.99
N ILE A 5 -13.12 -9.65 21.71
CA ILE A 5 -13.29 -8.67 20.64
C ILE A 5 -14.80 -8.61 20.47
N HIS A 6 -15.39 -7.42 20.51
CA HIS A 6 -16.78 -7.30 20.07
C HIS A 6 -16.88 -7.69 18.59
N ASP A 7 -17.98 -8.35 18.21
CA ASP A 7 -18.16 -8.88 16.84
C ASP A 7 -17.96 -7.81 15.75
N ASP A 8 -18.11 -6.53 16.09
CA ASP A 8 -17.94 -5.39 15.18
C ASP A 8 -16.50 -4.80 15.14
N GLU A 9 -15.60 -5.20 16.04
CA GLU A 9 -14.27 -4.59 16.21
C GLU A 9 -13.12 -5.37 15.56
N GLY A 10 -13.37 -6.59 15.07
CA GLY A 10 -12.32 -7.45 14.57
C GLY A 10 -12.77 -8.82 14.07
N PHE A 11 -11.81 -9.62 13.59
CA PHE A 11 -12.04 -10.97 13.10
C PHE A 11 -10.83 -11.88 13.33
N LEU A 12 -11.06 -13.19 13.29
CA LEU A 12 -10.03 -14.22 13.41
C LEU A 12 -9.66 -14.78 12.03
N ILE A 13 -8.36 -14.94 11.77
CA ILE A 13 -7.87 -15.70 10.61
C ILE A 13 -6.97 -16.83 11.11
N GLN A 14 -7.23 -18.06 10.67
CA GLN A 14 -6.35 -19.18 10.91
C GLN A 14 -5.17 -19.17 9.94
N HIS A 15 -3.95 -19.07 10.47
CA HIS A 15 -2.70 -19.21 9.73
C HIS A 15 -2.04 -20.55 10.01
N PHE A 16 -0.99 -20.87 9.25
CA PHE A 16 -0.18 -22.08 9.47
C PHE A 16 0.38 -22.17 10.89
N ALA A 17 0.77 -21.04 11.48
CA ALA A 17 1.29 -20.96 12.84
C ALA A 17 0.21 -20.85 13.94
N GLY A 18 -1.08 -20.90 13.60
CA GLY A 18 -2.20 -20.72 14.54
C GLY A 18 -3.17 -19.60 14.16
N GLY A 19 -4.22 -19.44 14.97
CA GLY A 19 -5.22 -18.38 14.81
C GLY A 19 -4.69 -17.01 15.21
N GLY A 20 -4.79 -16.03 14.30
CA GLY A 20 -4.44 -14.63 14.52
C GLY A 20 -5.69 -13.75 14.61
N VAL A 21 -5.74 -12.90 15.63
CA VAL A 21 -6.80 -11.91 15.86
C VAL A 21 -6.45 -10.59 15.15
N TYR A 22 -7.40 -10.04 14.39
CA TYR A 22 -7.26 -8.78 13.66
C TYR A 22 -8.31 -7.78 14.09
N THR A 23 -7.92 -6.54 14.36
CA THR A 23 -8.84 -5.44 14.65
C THR A 23 -9.16 -4.64 13.39
N THR A 24 -10.39 -4.20 13.20
CA THR A 24 -10.81 -3.39 12.04
C THR A 24 -10.52 -1.89 12.21
N ALA A 25 -10.22 -1.45 13.44
CA ALA A 25 -9.89 -0.07 13.75
C ALA A 25 -8.77 0.48 12.82
N GLN A 26 -9.07 1.61 12.16
CA GLN A 26 -8.18 2.29 11.20
C GLN A 26 -7.77 1.48 9.97
N PHE A 27 -8.39 0.31 9.70
CA PHE A 27 -7.98 -0.52 8.56
C PHE A 27 -8.11 0.21 7.22
N ILE A 28 -9.22 0.91 7.02
CA ILE A 28 -9.48 1.66 5.79
C ILE A 28 -8.49 2.83 5.62
N GLU A 29 -8.25 3.58 6.70
CA GLU A 29 -7.32 4.72 6.69
C GLU A 29 -5.90 4.27 6.37
N LYS A 30 -5.41 3.22 7.05
CA LYS A 30 -4.06 2.67 6.81
C LYS A 30 -3.89 2.07 5.42
N ASN A 31 -4.98 1.65 4.79
CA ASN A 31 -4.96 1.07 3.46
C ASN A 31 -5.05 2.13 2.34
N ASN A 32 -5.29 3.40 2.67
CA ASN A 32 -5.41 4.48 1.70
C ASN A 32 -4.02 5.03 1.33
N ASP A 33 -3.52 4.71 0.14
CA ASP A 33 -2.22 5.17 -0.40
C ASP A 33 -2.40 6.36 -1.35
N ALA A 34 -3.40 7.22 -1.09
CA ALA A 34 -3.69 8.36 -1.93
C ALA A 34 -2.61 9.43 -1.81
N LEU A 35 -1.86 9.63 -2.90
CA LEU A 35 -0.98 10.78 -3.08
C LEU A 35 -1.61 11.75 -4.09
N HIS A 36 -1.88 12.98 -3.66
CA HIS A 36 -2.52 13.96 -4.53
C HIS A 36 -1.60 14.40 -5.69
N ALA A 37 -2.14 14.47 -6.91
CA ALA A 37 -1.38 14.80 -8.11
C ALA A 37 -0.64 16.15 -8.01
N SER A 38 -1.21 17.15 -7.36
CA SER A 38 -0.53 18.45 -7.16
C SER A 38 0.74 18.34 -6.32
N LEU A 39 0.81 17.42 -5.35
CA LEU A 39 2.02 17.22 -4.55
C LEU A 39 3.13 16.58 -5.39
N LEU A 40 2.77 15.65 -6.28
CA LEU A 40 3.72 15.08 -7.24
C LEU A 40 4.30 16.12 -8.18
N ILE A 41 3.45 17.00 -8.74
CA ILE A 41 3.89 18.10 -9.60
C ILE A 41 4.86 19.01 -8.85
N LEU A 42 4.52 19.39 -7.61
CA LEU A 42 5.39 20.24 -6.78
C LEU A 42 6.77 19.60 -6.53
N ILE A 43 6.80 18.29 -6.25
CA ILE A 43 8.07 17.57 -6.06
C ILE A 43 8.88 17.53 -7.37
N GLN A 44 8.22 17.33 -8.51
CA GLN A 44 8.87 17.32 -9.83
C GLN A 44 9.44 18.70 -10.22
N GLU A 45 8.81 19.79 -9.80
CA GLU A 45 9.29 21.16 -10.04
C GLU A 45 10.37 21.61 -9.05
N CYS A 46 10.63 20.83 -7.99
CA CYS A 46 11.61 21.18 -6.97
C CYS A 46 13.01 21.44 -7.55
N LYS A 47 13.66 22.54 -7.18
CA LYS A 47 15.03 22.84 -7.65
C LYS A 47 16.11 21.94 -7.03
N ASN A 48 15.78 21.22 -5.97
CA ASN A 48 16.72 20.33 -5.28
C ASN A 48 16.77 18.96 -5.97
N ASN A 49 17.93 18.63 -6.54
CA ASN A 49 18.15 17.37 -7.25
C ASN A 49 18.05 16.14 -6.35
N PHE A 50 18.41 16.23 -5.07
CA PHE A 50 18.26 15.11 -4.13
C PHE A 50 16.79 14.75 -3.94
N ILE A 51 15.93 15.76 -3.73
CA ILE A 51 14.50 15.56 -3.57
C ILE A 51 13.88 14.97 -4.85
N LYS A 52 14.25 15.50 -6.03
CA LYS A 52 13.80 14.92 -7.32
C LYS A 52 14.17 13.45 -7.47
N ASN A 53 15.37 13.05 -7.06
CA ASN A 53 15.84 11.67 -7.18
C ASN A 53 15.13 10.70 -6.22
N LEU A 54 14.59 11.19 -5.10
CA LEU A 54 13.78 10.36 -4.20
C LEU A 54 12.40 10.03 -4.77
N PHE A 55 11.89 10.85 -5.68
CA PHE A 55 10.56 10.72 -6.28
C PHE A 55 10.67 10.70 -7.80
N PRO A 56 11.16 9.60 -8.40
CA PRO A 56 11.24 9.47 -9.84
C PRO A 56 9.85 9.57 -10.46
N LYS A 57 9.78 10.06 -11.70
CA LYS A 57 8.51 10.15 -12.43
C LYS A 57 7.86 8.77 -12.51
N LEU A 58 6.63 8.68 -12.01
CA LEU A 58 5.81 7.49 -12.06
C LEU A 58 4.92 7.58 -13.31
N PRO A 59 5.15 6.77 -14.36
CA PRO A 59 4.38 6.82 -15.61
C PRO A 59 2.88 6.59 -15.39
N GLU A 60 2.54 5.80 -14.37
CA GLU A 60 1.17 5.47 -13.97
C GLU A 60 0.38 6.66 -13.40
N LEU A 61 1.09 7.68 -12.88
CA LEU A 61 0.48 8.88 -12.32
C LEU A 61 0.31 9.99 -13.37
N GLU A 62 1.12 9.98 -14.44
CA GLU A 62 0.95 10.89 -15.57
C GLU A 62 -0.30 10.55 -16.40
N GLN A 63 -0.66 9.26 -16.52
CA GLN A 63 -1.87 8.82 -17.24
C GLN A 63 -3.17 9.03 -16.44
N ALA A 64 -3.08 9.36 -15.15
CA ALA A 64 -4.21 9.51 -14.25
C ALA A 64 -4.61 10.97 -13.97
N ALA A 65 -4.14 11.92 -14.79
CA ALA A 65 -4.58 13.30 -14.73
C ALA A 65 -6.12 13.37 -14.94
N GLY A 66 -6.87 13.45 -13.83
CA GLY A 66 -8.34 13.52 -13.82
C GLY A 66 -9.06 12.29 -13.28
N LYS A 67 -8.37 11.18 -12.99
CA LYS A 67 -8.96 10.00 -12.31
C LYS A 67 -8.41 9.93 -10.89
N LEU A 68 -9.29 9.89 -9.89
CA LEU A 68 -8.89 9.56 -8.52
C LEU A 68 -8.30 8.14 -8.55
N ASN A 69 -6.98 8.04 -8.63
CA ASN A 69 -6.28 6.78 -8.45
C ASN A 69 -6.45 6.39 -7.00
N PHE A 70 -7.48 5.59 -6.72
CA PHE A 70 -7.62 4.89 -5.45
C PHE A 70 -6.52 3.82 -5.38
N ILE A 71 -5.32 4.24 -5.02
CA ILE A 71 -4.20 3.33 -4.77
C ILE A 71 -4.40 2.82 -3.35
N PHE A 72 -4.59 1.51 -3.24
CA PHE A 72 -4.66 0.84 -1.95
C PHE A 72 -3.31 0.23 -1.62
N VAL A 73 -2.82 0.44 -0.40
CA VAL A 73 -1.57 -0.17 0.10
C VAL A 73 -1.60 -1.69 -0.08
N GLY A 74 -2.74 -2.32 0.18
CA GLY A 74 -2.94 -3.76 0.02
C GLY A 74 -2.77 -4.26 -1.41
N SER A 75 -3.11 -3.47 -2.42
CA SER A 75 -2.91 -3.84 -3.84
C SER A 75 -1.42 -3.87 -4.17
N LYS A 76 -0.69 -2.82 -3.77
CA LYS A 76 0.77 -2.71 -3.94
C LYS A 76 1.50 -3.83 -3.21
N PHE A 77 1.11 -4.13 -1.97
CA PHE A 77 1.66 -5.24 -1.19
C PHE A 77 1.48 -6.59 -1.90
N ARG A 78 0.27 -6.90 -2.38
CA ARG A 78 0.00 -8.14 -3.10
C ARG A 78 0.83 -8.25 -4.38
N SER A 79 0.92 -7.18 -5.16
CA SER A 79 1.70 -7.14 -6.40
C SER A 79 3.18 -7.40 -6.13
N GLN A 80 3.78 -6.64 -5.22
CA GLN A 80 5.21 -6.76 -4.87
C GLN A 80 5.55 -8.12 -4.26
N LEU A 81 4.67 -8.67 -3.42
CA LEU A 81 4.83 -10.01 -2.88
C LEU A 81 4.76 -11.06 -3.99
N THR A 82 3.83 -10.92 -4.93
CA THR A 82 3.70 -11.83 -6.08
C THR A 82 4.96 -11.79 -6.94
N ASP A 83 5.48 -10.61 -7.26
CA ASP A 83 6.72 -10.43 -8.01
C ASP A 83 7.91 -11.10 -7.31
N LEU A 84 8.02 -10.91 -5.99
CA LEU A 84 9.06 -11.56 -5.20
C LEU A 84 8.93 -13.08 -5.25
N MET A 85 7.73 -13.62 -5.02
CA MET A 85 7.50 -15.06 -5.04
C MET A 85 7.78 -15.67 -6.42
N ASN A 86 7.47 -14.95 -7.50
CA ASN A 86 7.79 -15.36 -8.87
C ASN A 86 9.31 -15.42 -9.10
N LYS A 87 10.07 -14.41 -8.67
CA LYS A 87 11.54 -14.40 -8.77
C LYS A 87 12.19 -15.54 -7.97
N LEU A 88 11.66 -15.85 -6.79
CA LEU A 88 12.15 -16.97 -5.99
C LEU A 88 11.86 -18.31 -6.66
N ARG A 89 10.71 -18.45 -7.33
CA ARG A 89 10.33 -19.66 -8.05
C ARG A 89 11.09 -19.86 -9.36
N SER A 90 11.44 -18.77 -10.05
CA SER A 90 12.25 -18.84 -11.27
C SER A 90 13.70 -19.20 -11.00
N GLY A 91 14.13 -19.18 -9.73
CA GLY A 91 15.43 -19.65 -9.30
C GLY A 91 16.57 -18.83 -9.89
N PHE A 92 16.55 -17.50 -9.68
CA PHE A 92 17.46 -16.55 -10.35
C PHE A 92 17.41 -16.68 -11.88
#